data_AF-A0A835LRW2-F1
#
_entry.id   AF-A0A835LRW2-F1
#
_cell.length_a   1.000
_cell.length_b   1.000
_cell.length_c   1.000
_cell.angle_alpha   90.00
_cell.angle_beta   90.00
_cell.angle_gamma   90.00
#
_symmetry.space_group_name_H-M   'P 1'
#
loop_
_entity.id
_entity.type
_entity.pdbx_description
1 polymer ?
#
loop_
_entity_poly.entity_id
_entity_poly.type
_entity_poly.pdbx_seq_one_letter_code
_entity_poly.pdbx_strand_id
1 'polypeptide(L)'
;MLVVLITPPPVDEEGRFEYARSLYGEKAMDVPERTNEMAGVYAKQCIEVAKELGVGSIDLWSKMQETEGWQKKFLSVASTALYHLFFLFRERSMVQFQVLRRADEANFDVAK
;
A
#
# COMPACT_ATOMS: atom_id res chain seq x y z
N MET A 1 5.65 3.47 -24.81
CA MET A 1 4.62 3.32 -23.77
C MET A 1 5.33 2.91 -22.49
N LEU A 2 5.09 3.60 -21.38
CA LEU A 2 5.72 3.29 -20.09
C LEU A 2 4.79 2.38 -19.28
N VAL A 3 5.30 1.24 -18.84
CA VAL A 3 4.60 0.29 -17.97
C VAL A 3 5.40 0.15 -16.68
N VAL A 4 4.72 0.23 -15.54
CA VAL A 4 5.31 0.07 -14.20
C VAL A 4 4.39 -0.82 -13.36
N LEU A 5 4.96 -1.83 -12.70
CA LEU A 5 4.24 -2.67 -11.75
C LEU A 5 4.31 -2.08 -10.34
N ILE A 6 3.18 -2.04 -9.63
CA ILE A 6 3.12 -1.55 -8.25
C ILE A 6 2.75 -2.73 -7.37
N THR A 7 3.55 -3.00 -6.34
CA THR A 7 3.27 -4.11 -5.41
C THR A 7 2.07 -3.77 -4.51
N PRO A 8 1.28 -4.76 -4.05
CA PRO A 8 0.24 -4.52 -3.07
C PRO A 8 0.83 -3.89 -1.80
N PRO A 9 0.14 -2.94 -1.15
CA PRO A 9 0.57 -2.40 0.14
C PRO A 9 0.50 -3.49 1.23
N PRO A 10 1.23 -3.31 2.35
CA PRO A 10 1.14 -4.22 3.47
C PRO A 10 -0.24 -4.16 4.14
N VAL A 11 -0.59 -5.20 4.89
CA VAL A 11 -1.93 -5.35 5.50
C VAL A 11 -1.83 -5.23 7.02
N ASP A 12 -2.54 -4.25 7.60
CA ASP A 12 -2.79 -4.20 9.06
C ASP A 12 -3.93 -5.17 9.41
N GLU A 13 -3.59 -6.41 9.74
CA GLU A 13 -4.56 -7.44 10.11
C GLU A 13 -5.35 -7.06 11.37
N GLU A 14 -4.68 -6.51 12.37
CA GLU A 14 -5.31 -6.08 13.63
C GLU A 14 -6.33 -4.96 13.35
N GLY A 15 -5.92 -3.92 12.62
CA GLY A 15 -6.83 -2.85 12.21
C GLY A 15 -8.01 -3.34 11.36
N ARG A 16 -7.80 -4.35 10.50
CA ARG A 16 -8.88 -4.97 9.72
C ARG A 16 -9.83 -5.77 10.61
N PHE A 17 -9.32 -6.47 11.63
CA PHE A 17 -10.16 -7.17 12.60
C PHE A 17 -10.98 -6.21 13.45
N GLU A 18 -10.37 -5.15 13.97
CA GLU A 18 -11.06 -4.08 14.69
C GLU A 18 -12.19 -3.49 13.83
N TYR A 19 -11.89 -3.19 12.57
CA TYR A 19 -12.86 -2.68 11.62
C TYR A 19 -13.99 -3.68 11.36
N ALA A 20 -13.67 -4.95 11.11
CA ALA A 20 -14.65 -6.00 10.88
C ALA A 20 -15.57 -6.19 12.10
N ARG A 21 -15.03 -6.20 13.31
CA ARG A 21 -15.83 -6.27 14.55
C ARG A 21 -16.73 -5.04 14.70
N SER A 22 -16.25 -3.84 14.40
CA SER A 22 -17.07 -2.62 14.46
C SER A 22 -18.24 -2.62 13.48
N LEU A 23 -18.09 -3.25 12.31
CA LEU A 23 -19.14 -3.32 11.29
C LEU A 23 -20.11 -4.47 11.49
N TYR A 24 -19.59 -5.65 11.84
CA TYR A 24 -20.36 -6.90 11.80
C TYR A 24 -20.66 -7.48 13.18
N GLY A 25 -20.10 -6.89 14.26
CA GLY A 25 -20.32 -7.35 15.63
C GLY A 25 -19.98 -8.83 15.79
N GLU A 26 -20.91 -9.61 16.36
CA GLU A 26 -20.78 -11.06 16.55
C GLU A 26 -20.70 -11.88 15.25
N LYS A 27 -21.05 -11.28 14.11
CA LYS A 27 -20.92 -11.93 12.79
C LYS A 27 -19.58 -11.67 12.11
N ALA A 28 -18.68 -10.93 12.75
CA ALA A 28 -17.34 -10.71 12.23
C ALA A 28 -16.61 -12.05 12.14
N MET A 29 -15.93 -12.30 11.01
CA MET A 29 -15.10 -13.49 10.89
C MET A 29 -13.90 -13.41 11.83
N ASP A 30 -13.61 -14.51 12.51
CA ASP A 30 -12.46 -14.64 13.42
C ASP A 30 -11.12 -14.86 12.68
N VAL A 31 -11.18 -15.10 11.37
CA VAL A 31 -10.01 -15.37 10.52
C VAL A 31 -9.80 -14.19 9.56
N PRO A 32 -8.56 -13.70 9.37
CA PRO A 32 -8.33 -12.59 8.47
C PRO A 32 -8.47 -13.07 7.03
N GLU A 33 -9.36 -12.43 6.26
CA GLU A 33 -9.53 -12.71 4.82
C GLU A 33 -8.24 -12.47 4.02
N ARG A 34 -7.38 -11.55 4.50
CA ARG A 34 -6.13 -11.13 3.85
C ARG A 34 -5.06 -11.00 4.90
N THR A 35 -3.91 -11.61 4.64
CA THR A 35 -2.76 -11.54 5.52
C THR A 35 -1.64 -10.69 4.92
N ASN A 36 -0.85 -10.06 5.78
CA ASN A 36 0.32 -9.29 5.35
C ASN A 36 1.38 -10.20 4.71
N GLU A 37 1.48 -11.44 5.19
CA GLU A 37 2.35 -12.46 4.62
C GLU A 37 1.99 -12.77 3.17
N MET A 38 0.70 -13.03 2.88
CA MET A 38 0.26 -13.28 1.51
C MET A 38 0.44 -12.05 0.63
N ALA A 39 0.20 -10.84 1.15
CA ALA A 39 0.51 -9.61 0.42
C ALA A 39 1.99 -9.53 0.04
N GLY A 40 2.90 -9.97 0.92
CA GLY A 40 4.33 -10.09 0.64
C GLY A 40 4.66 -11.09 -0.47
N VAL A 41 3.96 -12.23 -0.52
CA VAL A 41 4.09 -13.21 -1.62
C VAL A 41 3.73 -12.56 -2.95
N TYR A 42 2.59 -11.88 -3.04
CA TYR A 42 2.19 -11.17 -4.26
C TYR A 42 3.16 -10.04 -4.62
N ALA A 43 3.63 -9.26 -3.63
CA ALA A 43 4.60 -8.21 -3.84
C ALA A 43 5.90 -8.72 -4.47
N LYS A 44 6.43 -9.83 -3.94
CA LYS A 44 7.61 -10.49 -4.50
C LYS A 44 7.38 -10.92 -5.95
N GLN A 45 6.23 -11.55 -6.24
CA GLN A 45 5.91 -11.98 -7.61
C GLN A 45 5.79 -10.80 -8.57
N CYS A 46 5.18 -9.69 -8.16
CA CYS A 46 5.11 -8.48 -8.98
C CYS A 46 6.50 -7.94 -9.34
N ILE A 47 7.45 -7.96 -8.39
CA ILE A 47 8.83 -7.53 -8.63
C ILE A 47 9.55 -8.48 -9.58
N GLU A 48 9.41 -9.80 -9.40
CA GLU A 48 10.05 -10.77 -10.29
C GLU A 48 9.51 -10.68 -11.72
N VAL A 49 8.19 -10.54 -11.89
CA VAL A 49 7.58 -10.32 -13.22
C VAL A 49 8.07 -9.01 -13.85
N ALA A 50 8.24 -7.95 -13.06
CA ALA A 50 8.77 -6.68 -13.56
C ALA A 50 10.19 -6.85 -14.12
N LYS A 51 11.04 -7.59 -13.40
CA LYS A 51 12.40 -7.92 -13.83
C LYS A 51 12.41 -8.77 -15.10
N GLU A 52 11.59 -9.81 -15.17
CA GLU A 52 11.48 -10.69 -16.34
C GLU A 52 11.04 -9.93 -17.61
N LEU A 53 10.16 -8.95 -17.45
CA LEU A 53 9.65 -8.13 -18.55
C LEU A 53 10.51 -6.89 -18.87
N GLY A 54 11.55 -6.62 -18.07
CA GLY A 54 12.38 -5.42 -18.21
C GLY A 54 11.60 -4.12 -17.98
N VAL A 55 10.59 -4.14 -17.10
CA VAL A 55 9.76 -2.98 -16.75
C VAL A 55 10.04 -2.52 -15.32
N GLY A 56 9.74 -1.27 -15.00
CA GLY A 56 9.93 -0.74 -13.65
C GLY A 56 8.97 -1.37 -12.64
N SER A 57 9.38 -1.44 -11.38
CA SER A 57 8.50 -1.80 -10.26
C SER A 57 8.63 -0.86 -9.07
N ILE A 58 7.51 -0.58 -8.40
CA ILE A 58 7.46 0.16 -7.14
C ILE A 58 7.06 -0.81 -6.02
N ASP A 59 7.99 -1.05 -5.09
CA ASP A 59 7.75 -1.91 -3.94
C ASP A 59 7.13 -1.13 -2.77
N LEU A 60 5.81 -1.04 -2.72
CA LEU A 60 5.06 -0.45 -1.61
C LEU A 60 5.11 -1.33 -0.35
N TRP A 61 5.00 -2.65 -0.52
CA TRP A 61 4.93 -3.62 0.56
C TRP A 61 6.10 -3.47 1.53
N SER A 62 7.34 -3.54 1.05
CA SER A 62 8.52 -3.42 1.91
C SER A 62 8.71 -1.98 2.38
N LYS A 63 8.55 -0.99 1.49
CA LYS A 63 8.87 0.41 1.78
C LYS A 63 7.98 1.03 2.87
N MET A 64 6.70 0.68 2.89
CA MET A 64 5.80 1.17 3.95
C MET A 64 6.21 0.60 5.30
N GLN A 65 6.64 -0.66 5.34
CA GLN A 65 7.00 -1.37 6.58
C GLN A 65 8.34 -0.91 7.19
N GLU A 66 9.18 -0.20 6.44
CA GLU A 66 10.40 0.47 6.97
C GLU A 66 10.06 1.58 7.97
N THR A 67 8.82 2.09 7.96
CA THR A 67 8.38 3.13 8.89
C THR A 67 7.78 2.50 10.14
N GLU A 68 8.32 2.83 11.32
CA GLU A 68 7.73 2.39 12.59
C GLU A 68 6.26 2.86 12.71
N GLY A 69 5.35 1.95 13.08
CA GLY A 69 3.92 2.23 13.19
C GLY A 69 3.22 2.49 11.84
N TRP A 70 3.76 1.96 10.74
CA TRP A 70 3.20 2.07 9.39
C TRP A 70 1.71 1.69 9.31
N GLN A 71 1.28 0.73 10.13
CA GLN A 71 -0.09 0.21 10.19
C GLN A 71 -1.09 1.35 10.40
N LYS A 72 -0.88 2.18 11.44
CA LYS A 72 -1.80 3.28 11.76
C LYS A 72 -1.43 4.57 11.02
N LYS A 73 -0.17 4.75 10.60
CA LYS A 73 0.28 5.94 9.85
C LYS A 73 -0.23 5.97 8.41
N PHE A 74 -0.26 4.83 7.72
CA PHE A 74 -0.64 4.76 6.31
C PHE A 74 -2.01 4.13 6.07
N LEU A 75 -2.50 3.28 6.99
CA LEU A 75 -3.70 2.46 6.77
C LEU A 75 -4.85 2.75 7.76
N SER A 76 -4.75 3.79 8.59
CA SER A 76 -5.86 4.16 9.49
C SER A 76 -7.05 4.74 8.71
N VAL A 77 -8.19 4.04 8.81
CA VAL A 77 -9.43 4.35 8.09
C VAL A 77 -10.32 5.38 8.82
N ALA A 78 -9.77 6.19 9.73
CA ALA A 78 -10.55 7.11 10.59
C ALA A 78 -10.91 8.46 9.93
N SER A 79 -10.85 8.58 8.61
CA SER A 79 -11.07 9.87 7.92
C SER A 79 -11.91 9.75 6.65
N THR A 80 -12.74 8.73 6.46
CA THR A 80 -13.67 8.71 5.30
C THR A 80 -14.62 9.92 5.23
N ALA A 81 -14.88 10.60 6.35
CA ALA A 81 -15.63 11.87 6.36
C ALA A 81 -14.77 13.11 6.02
N LEU A 82 -13.46 13.10 6.31
CA LEU A 82 -12.56 14.20 6.00
C LEU A 82 -11.87 14.02 4.63
N TYR A 83 -11.74 12.81 4.11
CA TYR A 83 -11.24 12.56 2.76
C TYR A 83 -12.11 13.24 1.71
N HIS A 84 -13.45 13.27 1.84
CA HIS A 84 -14.29 13.94 0.83
C HIS A 84 -14.13 15.47 0.80
N LEU A 85 -13.77 16.09 1.94
CA LEU A 85 -13.57 17.55 2.03
C LEU A 85 -12.10 17.96 1.80
N PHE A 86 -11.14 17.09 2.15
CA PHE A 86 -9.71 17.30 1.92
C PHE A 86 -9.30 16.97 0.47
N PHE A 87 -10.09 16.15 -0.25
CA PHE A 87 -9.88 15.89 -1.69
C PHE A 87 -10.30 17.08 -2.57
N LEU A 88 -11.15 17.97 -2.07
CA LEU A 88 -11.63 19.15 -2.80
C LEU A 88 -10.78 20.41 -2.54
N PHE A 89 -9.91 20.40 -1.53
CA PHE A 89 -9.08 21.55 -1.21
C PHE A 89 -7.66 21.10 -0.86
N ARG A 90 -6.75 21.28 -1.84
CA ARG A 90 -5.29 21.26 -1.76
C ARG A 90 -4.61 19.99 -2.31
N GLU A 91 -4.09 20.22 -3.51
CA GLU A 91 -2.99 19.55 -4.21
C GLU A 91 -2.03 18.71 -3.35
N ARG A 92 -1.67 17.54 -3.91
CA ARG A 92 -0.59 16.60 -3.51
C ARG A 92 -0.93 15.64 -2.37
N SER A 93 -1.74 14.66 -2.74
CA SER A 93 -1.79 13.31 -2.19
C SER A 93 -0.39 12.79 -1.81
N MET A 94 -0.16 12.56 -0.52
CA MET A 94 1.13 12.09 0.02
C MET A 94 1.56 10.73 -0.53
N VAL A 95 0.63 9.88 -0.96
CA VAL A 95 0.90 8.60 -1.65
C VAL A 95 1.37 8.84 -3.09
N GLN A 96 0.76 9.78 -3.80
CA GLN A 96 1.16 10.13 -5.16
C GLN A 96 2.47 10.95 -5.15
N PHE A 97 2.68 11.78 -4.12
CA PHE A 97 3.83 12.65 -3.99
C PHE A 97 5.08 11.91 -3.49
N GLN A 98 4.98 10.93 -2.58
CA GLN A 98 6.15 10.12 -2.22
C GLN A 98 6.51 9.10 -3.30
N VAL A 99 5.53 8.53 -4.00
CA VAL A 99 5.79 7.59 -5.11
C VAL A 99 6.40 8.32 -6.32
N LEU A 100 5.87 9.47 -6.73
CA LEU A 100 6.42 10.23 -7.85
C LEU A 100 7.71 10.97 -7.50
N ARG A 101 7.84 11.54 -6.30
CA ARG A 101 9.05 12.27 -5.91
C ARG A 101 10.23 11.34 -5.64
N ARG A 102 10.00 10.11 -5.14
CA ARG A 102 11.06 9.09 -5.07
C ARG A 102 11.34 8.42 -6.42
N ALA A 103 10.41 8.40 -7.36
CA ALA A 103 10.70 7.94 -8.73
C ALA A 103 11.75 8.85 -9.41
N ASP A 104 11.67 10.16 -9.19
CA ASP A 104 12.66 11.15 -9.70
C ASP A 104 13.93 11.22 -8.83
N GLU A 105 13.82 11.17 -7.50
CA GLU A 105 14.98 11.34 -6.59
C GLU A 105 15.80 10.06 -6.37
N ALA A 106 15.21 8.86 -6.53
CA ALA A 106 15.89 7.62 -6.13
C ALA A 106 16.76 6.98 -7.20
N ASN A 107 16.84 7.52 -8.42
CA ASN A 107 17.53 6.83 -9.52
C ASN A 107 17.10 5.34 -9.51
N PHE A 108 15.79 5.08 -9.34
CA PHE A 108 15.26 3.72 -9.33
C PHE A 108 15.85 3.09 -10.57
N ASP A 109 16.75 2.12 -10.38
CA ASP A 109 17.40 1.44 -11.47
C ASP A 109 16.27 0.94 -12.36
N VAL A 110 16.05 1.65 -13.46
CA VAL A 110 15.51 1.08 -14.67
C VAL A 110 16.64 0.16 -15.09
N ALA A 111 16.72 -0.99 -14.41
CA ALA A 111 17.64 -2.04 -14.75
C ALA A 111 17.36 -2.33 -16.23
N LYS A 112 18.34 -1.98 -17.07
CA LYS A 112 18.38 -2.48 -18.43
C LYS A 112 18.59 -3.99 -18.39
#